data_AF-F8P099-F1
#
_entry.id   AF-F8P099-F1
#
_cell.length_a   1.000
_cell.length_b   1.000
_cell.length_c   1.000
_cell.angle_alpha   90.00
_cell.angle_beta   90.00
_cell.angle_gamma   90.00
#
_symmetry.space_group_name_H-M   'P 1'
#
loop_
_entity.id
_entity.type
_entity.pdbx_description
1 polymer ?
#
loop_
_entity_poly.entity_id
_entity_poly.type
_entity_poly.pdbx_seq_one_letter_code
_entity_poly.pdbx_strand_id
1 'polypeptide(L)'
;MEDWNEGCDILRCNPSFNQEPRFDFVLVNTDTPEPTPARLKKLIRIFTQHSSFDIAVVKMLKLSAGNPRTRWTGARLYDEARDFELVKAEYLVRGVHMINAFDLKEGSFYLNDLIDGDMFLRFGN
;
A
#
# COMPACT_ATOMS: atom_id res chain seq x y z
N MET A 1 1.33 -28.67 4.36
CA MET A 1 -0.09 -28.90 4.01
C MET A 1 -0.59 -27.53 3.64
N GLU A 2 -0.66 -27.24 2.34
CA GLU A 2 -1.19 -25.96 1.84
C GLU A 2 -2.69 -25.94 2.12
N ASP A 3 -3.13 -24.99 2.93
CA ASP A 3 -4.53 -24.66 3.12
C ASP A 3 -4.97 -23.77 1.96
N TRP A 4 -5.88 -24.28 1.12
CA TRP A 4 -6.49 -23.58 -0.01
C TRP A 4 -7.46 -22.46 0.43
N ASN A 5 -7.25 -21.87 1.59
CA ASN A 5 -8.01 -20.70 2.03
C ASN A 5 -7.43 -19.45 1.35
N GLU A 6 -8.30 -18.51 1.01
CA GLU A 6 -7.90 -17.19 0.57
C GLU A 6 -7.07 -16.54 1.71
N GLY A 7 -5.76 -16.43 1.50
CA GLY A 7 -4.88 -15.77 2.47
C GLY A 7 -5.31 -14.31 2.65
N CYS A 8 -5.67 -13.93 3.87
CA CYS A 8 -5.95 -12.54 4.22
C CYS A 8 -4.67 -11.86 4.71
N ASP A 9 -4.33 -10.72 4.11
CA ASP A 9 -3.21 -9.90 4.57
C ASP A 9 -3.53 -9.24 5.92
N ILE A 10 -2.69 -9.47 6.93
CA ILE A 10 -2.77 -8.77 8.21
C ILE A 10 -1.96 -7.47 8.14
N LEU A 11 -2.66 -6.38 7.84
CA LEU A 11 -2.10 -5.03 7.71
C LEU A 11 -2.05 -4.26 9.04
N ARG A 12 -1.05 -3.40 9.19
CA ARG A 12 -0.85 -2.57 10.39
C ARG A 12 -0.63 -1.10 10.04
N CYS A 13 -1.24 -0.23 10.84
CA CYS A 13 -1.02 1.23 10.81
C CYS A 13 -0.88 1.78 12.24
N ASN A 14 0.07 1.22 12.99
CA ASN A 14 0.26 1.49 14.41
C ASN A 14 1.46 2.44 14.63
N PRO A 15 1.27 3.62 15.23
CA PRO A 15 2.37 4.54 15.53
C PRO A 15 3.33 4.03 16.63
N SER A 16 2.96 3.00 17.40
CA SER A 16 3.79 2.39 18.44
C SER A 16 3.71 0.86 18.37
N PHE A 17 4.45 0.29 17.41
CA PHE A 17 4.60 -1.14 17.20
C PHE A 17 6.03 -1.57 17.59
N ASN A 18 6.18 -2.25 18.72
CA ASN A 18 7.50 -2.59 19.28
C ASN A 18 8.42 -1.36 19.45
N GLN A 19 7.88 -0.27 19.99
CA GLN A 19 8.58 1.02 20.21
C GLN A 19 8.88 1.81 18.93
N GLU A 20 8.49 1.32 17.76
CA GLU A 20 8.69 2.00 16.47
C GLU A 20 7.36 2.09 15.68
N PRO A 21 7.17 3.10 14.82
CA PRO A 21 5.97 3.17 13.98
C PRO A 21 5.99 2.07 12.90
N ARG A 22 4.86 1.38 12.74
CA ARG A 22 4.63 0.44 11.63
C ARG A 22 3.40 0.83 10.82
N PHE A 23 3.66 1.27 9.59
CA PHE A 23 2.65 1.62 8.60
C PHE A 23 2.91 0.82 7.32
N ASP A 24 2.11 -0.22 7.14
CA ASP A 24 2.18 -1.13 6.01
C ASP A 24 1.67 -0.44 4.73
N PHE A 25 2.11 -0.94 3.57
CA PHE A 25 1.65 -0.46 2.27
C PHE A 25 0.55 -1.36 1.72
N VAL A 26 -0.31 -0.77 0.91
CA VAL A 26 -1.49 -1.40 0.31
C VAL A 26 -1.61 -1.04 -1.15
N LEU A 27 -2.30 -1.85 -1.93
CA LEU A 27 -2.77 -1.51 -3.27
C LEU A 27 -4.22 -1.05 -3.18
N VAL A 28 -4.46 0.15 -3.71
CA VAL A 28 -5.79 0.77 -3.75
C VAL A 28 -6.37 0.59 -5.14
N ASN A 29 -7.57 0.04 -5.22
CA ASN A 29 -8.36 0.05 -6.44
C ASN A 29 -8.87 1.48 -6.69
N THR A 30 -8.33 2.12 -7.72
CA THR A 30 -8.68 3.46 -8.17
C THR A 30 -9.35 3.37 -9.53
N ASP A 31 -9.90 4.47 -10.05
CA ASP A 31 -10.50 4.52 -11.39
C ASP A 31 -9.48 4.37 -12.54
N THR A 32 -8.27 3.88 -12.25
CA THR A 32 -7.17 3.67 -13.19
C THR A 32 -7.06 2.18 -13.56
N PRO A 33 -6.50 1.85 -14.74
CA PRO A 33 -6.37 0.44 -15.16
C PRO A 33 -5.47 -0.41 -14.26
N GLU A 34 -4.50 0.22 -13.58
CA GLU A 34 -3.65 -0.41 -12.59
C GLU A 34 -3.99 0.15 -11.20
N PRO A 35 -3.94 -0.68 -10.14
CA PRO A 35 -4.09 -0.21 -8.76
C PRO A 35 -2.94 0.74 -8.39
N THR A 36 -3.21 1.63 -7.45
CA THR A 36 -2.20 2.57 -6.97
C THR A 36 -1.68 2.14 -5.60
N PRO A 37 -0.35 1.99 -5.42
CA PRO A 37 0.21 1.75 -4.09
C PRO A 37 -0.03 2.94 -3.17
N ALA A 38 -0.28 2.66 -1.89
CA ALA A 38 -0.48 3.67 -0.87
C ALA A 38 0.08 3.18 0.47
N ARG A 39 0.43 4.11 1.37
CA ARG A 39 0.81 3.77 2.75
C ARG A 39 -0.38 3.96 3.68
N LEU A 40 -0.77 2.90 4.38
CA LEU A 40 -1.88 2.94 5.32
C LEU A 40 -1.46 3.68 6.59
N LYS A 41 -2.14 4.79 6.91
CA LYS A 41 -1.81 5.62 8.08
C LYS A 41 -2.79 5.47 9.21
N LYS A 42 -4.07 5.23 8.91
CA LYS A 42 -5.12 5.00 9.91
C LYS A 42 -6.29 4.26 9.31
N LEU A 43 -7.02 3.52 10.14
CA LEU A 43 -8.35 3.00 9.82
C LEU A 43 -9.35 3.61 10.79
N ILE A 44 -10.47 4.11 10.26
CA ILE A 44 -11.53 4.77 11.02
C ILE A 44 -12.84 4.07 10.70
N ARG A 45 -13.49 3.50 11.71
CA ARG A 45 -14.85 2.98 11.58
C ARG A 45 -15.85 4.10 11.80
N ILE A 46 -16.72 4.32 10.82
CA ILE A 46 -17.80 5.28 10.87
C ILE A 46 -19.10 4.52 11.13
N PHE A 47 -19.87 5.02 12.09
CA PHE A 47 -21.21 4.53 12.40
C PHE A 47 -22.24 5.57 11.98
N THR A 48 -23.25 5.14 11.22
CA THR A 48 -24.43 5.93 10.86
C THR A 48 -25.64 5.37 11.60
N GLN A 49 -26.81 5.99 11.43
CA GLN A 49 -28.05 5.47 12.03
C GLN A 49 -28.45 4.08 11.51
N HIS A 50 -28.02 3.71 10.31
CA HIS A 50 -28.50 2.50 9.62
C HIS A 50 -27.38 1.55 9.16
N SER A 51 -26.11 1.95 9.30
CA SER A 51 -24.98 1.17 8.79
C SER A 51 -23.66 1.56 9.47
N SER A 52 -22.62 0.79 9.19
CA SER A 52 -21.24 1.19 9.43
C SER A 52 -20.40 0.93 8.19
N PHE A 53 -19.32 1.70 8.05
CA PHE A 53 -18.32 1.49 7.02
C PHE A 53 -16.96 2.00 7.51
N ASP A 54 -15.91 1.49 6.91
CA ASP A 54 -14.54 1.81 7.30
C ASP A 54 -13.90 2.73 6.25
N ILE A 55 -13.23 3.78 6.73
CA ILE A 55 -12.38 4.66 5.93
C ILE A 55 -10.93 4.44 6.32
N ALA A 56 -10.10 4.19 5.32
CA ALA A 56 -8.65 4.24 5.41
C ALA A 56 -8.15 5.65 5.13
N VAL A 57 -7.29 6.16 6.02
CA VAL A 57 -6.46 7.34 5.76
C VAL A 57 -5.14 6.84 5.20
N VAL A 58 -4.81 7.26 3.98
CA VAL A 58 -3.62 6.79 3.27
C VAL A 58 -2.77 7.94 2.76
N LYS A 59 -1.52 7.66 2.44
CA LYS A 59 -0.71 8.51 1.56
C LYS A 59 -0.47 7.76 0.27
N MET A 60 -0.95 8.30 -0.85
CA MET A 60 -0.79 7.68 -2.16
C MET A 60 0.67 7.72 -2.60
N LEU A 61 1.12 6.68 -3.32
CA LEU A 61 2.43 6.63 -3.93
C LEU A 61 2.30 6.93 -5.42
N LYS A 62 3.14 7.82 -5.92
CA LYS A 62 3.17 8.23 -7.33
C LYS A 62 4.47 7.78 -7.97
N LEU A 63 4.44 7.43 -9.25
CA LEU A 63 5.66 7.08 -9.98
C LEU A 63 6.69 8.20 -9.83
N SER A 64 7.89 7.82 -9.39
CA SER A 64 8.98 8.76 -9.13
C SER A 64 9.72 9.07 -10.42
N ALA A 65 10.06 10.34 -10.61
CA ALA A 65 11.05 10.77 -11.60
C ALA A 65 12.49 10.75 -11.03
N GLY A 66 12.67 10.22 -9.82
CA GLY A 66 13.97 10.12 -9.16
C GLY A 66 14.96 9.27 -9.95
N ASN A 67 16.25 9.62 -9.85
CA ASN A 67 17.33 8.89 -10.48
C ASN A 67 18.21 8.22 -9.40
N PRO A 68 17.88 6.99 -8.98
CA PRO A 68 18.66 6.29 -7.98
C PRO A 68 20.02 5.89 -8.54
N ARG A 69 21.02 5.84 -7.66
CA ARG A 69 22.37 5.33 -7.95
C ARG A 69 22.32 3.84 -8.28
N THR A 70 21.46 3.09 -7.61
CA THR A 70 21.25 1.67 -7.88
C THR A 70 19.92 1.47 -8.59
N ARG A 71 19.96 1.24 -9.91
CA ARG A 71 18.76 0.93 -10.70
C ARG A 71 18.55 -0.58 -10.77
N TRP A 72 17.37 -1.04 -10.40
CA TRP A 72 16.99 -2.44 -10.50
C TRP A 72 16.09 -2.61 -11.72
N THR A 73 16.48 -3.49 -12.65
CA THR A 73 15.69 -3.76 -13.84
C THR A 73 14.32 -4.27 -13.44
N GLY A 74 13.26 -3.64 -13.95
CA GLY A 74 11.87 -4.00 -13.65
C GLY A 74 11.29 -3.42 -12.35
N ALA A 75 12.12 -2.91 -11.43
CA ALA A 75 11.62 -2.32 -10.19
C ALA A 75 11.13 -0.89 -10.42
N ARG A 76 9.82 -0.69 -10.30
CA ARG A 76 9.22 0.64 -10.36
C ARG A 76 9.52 1.43 -9.07
N LEU A 77 9.92 2.68 -9.24
CA LEU A 77 10.22 3.61 -8.15
C LEU A 77 9.02 4.54 -7.92
N TYR A 78 8.68 4.77 -6.66
CA TYR A 78 7.57 5.59 -6.25
C TYR A 78 7.95 6.59 -5.16
N ASP A 79 7.32 7.76 -5.18
CA ASP A 79 7.39 8.78 -4.13
C ASP A 79 6.06 8.82 -3.36
N GLU A 80 6.13 8.81 -2.02
CA GLU A 80 4.98 9.04 -1.15
C GLU A 80 4.50 10.50 -1.27
N ALA A 81 3.19 10.67 -1.47
CA ALA A 81 2.56 11.98 -1.50
C ALA A 81 2.67 12.68 -0.14
N ARG A 82 2.67 14.01 -0.17
CA ARG A 82 2.69 14.82 1.07
C ARG A 82 1.34 14.76 1.78
N ASP A 83 0.28 14.88 1.00
CA ASP A 83 -1.09 14.98 1.48
C ASP A 83 -1.68 13.61 1.82
N PHE A 84 -2.67 13.62 2.70
CA PHE A 84 -3.45 12.43 3.03
C PHE A 84 -4.69 12.35 2.16
N GLU A 85 -5.08 11.13 1.82
CA GLU A 85 -6.30 10.83 1.10
C GLU A 85 -7.19 9.90 1.94
N LEU A 86 -8.50 10.04 1.75
CA LEU A 86 -9.51 9.19 2.37
C LEU A 86 -10.02 8.21 1.34
N VAL A 87 -9.87 6.92 1.64
CA VAL A 87 -10.28 5.83 0.76
C VAL A 87 -11.18 4.93 1.58
N LYS A 88 -12.30 4.47 1.03
CA LYS A 88 -13.08 3.43 1.72
C LYS A 88 -12.26 2.15 1.82
N ALA A 89 -12.31 1.48 2.96
CA ALA A 89 -11.51 0.26 3.17
C ALA A 89 -11.82 -0.84 2.15
N GLU A 90 -13.03 -0.86 1.58
CA GLU A 90 -13.44 -1.79 0.51
C GLU A 90 -12.62 -1.66 -0.78
N TYR A 91 -11.94 -0.53 -1.00
CA TYR A 91 -11.05 -0.34 -2.14
C TYR A 91 -9.60 -0.75 -1.86
N LEU A 92 -9.26 -1.19 -0.64
CA LEU A 92 -7.95 -1.78 -0.36
C LEU A 92 -7.96 -3.23 -0.83
N VAL A 93 -7.18 -3.51 -1.88
CA VAL A 93 -7.18 -4.84 -2.50
C VAL A 93 -6.31 -5.81 -1.72
N ARG A 94 -5.10 -5.39 -1.35
CA ARG A 94 -4.12 -6.22 -0.65
C ARG A 94 -2.97 -5.41 -0.08
N GLY A 95 -2.16 -6.05 0.77
CA GLY A 95 -0.86 -5.53 1.19
C GLY A 95 0.16 -5.57 0.07
N VAL A 96 1.13 -4.66 0.12
CA VAL A 96 2.25 -4.66 -0.83
C VAL A 96 3.56 -4.40 -0.11
N HIS A 97 4.62 -5.07 -0.55
CA HIS A 97 5.95 -4.88 0.01
C HIS A 97 6.69 -3.77 -0.75
N MET A 98 7.05 -2.72 -0.02
CA MET A 98 7.80 -1.57 -0.54
C MET A 98 9.15 -1.48 0.16
N ILE A 99 10.23 -1.30 -0.60
CA ILE A 99 11.59 -1.19 -0.07
C ILE A 99 12.05 0.25 -0.15
N ASN A 100 12.60 0.80 0.94
CA ASN A 100 13.18 2.15 0.93
C ASN A 100 14.25 2.29 -0.15
N ALA A 101 14.15 3.33 -0.97
CA ALA A 101 15.24 3.77 -1.85
C ALA A 101 16.17 4.67 -1.04
N PHE A 102 17.08 4.06 -0.26
CA PHE A 102 17.94 4.74 0.71
C PHE A 102 18.88 5.82 0.14
N ASP A 103 19.11 5.79 -1.17
CA ASP A 103 19.95 6.75 -1.90
C ASP A 103 19.17 7.96 -2.42
N LEU A 104 17.87 8.04 -2.16
CA LEU A 104 16.99 9.13 -2.54
C LEU A 104 16.42 9.85 -1.29
N LYS A 105 15.59 10.86 -1.55
CA LYS A 105 14.85 11.56 -0.49
C LYS A 105 13.97 10.59 0.31
N GLU A 106 13.75 10.91 1.58
CA GLU A 106 12.80 10.18 2.41
C GLU A 106 11.42 10.10 1.72
N GLY A 107 10.78 8.94 1.84
CA GLY A 107 9.49 8.67 1.19
C GLY A 107 9.62 8.15 -0.25
N SER A 108 10.83 7.76 -0.68
CA SER A 108 11.04 7.09 -1.97
C SER A 108 11.14 5.58 -1.77
N PHE A 109 10.42 4.80 -2.58
CA PHE A 109 10.29 3.36 -2.41
C PHE A 109 10.32 2.60 -3.74
N TYR A 110 10.97 1.44 -3.75
CA TYR A 110 10.81 0.44 -4.80
C TYR A 110 9.64 -0.47 -4.50
N LEU A 111 8.82 -0.73 -5.51
CA LEU A 111 7.84 -1.81 -5.48
C LEU A 111 8.57 -3.16 -5.61
N ASN A 112 8.30 -4.08 -4.69
CA ASN A 112 8.81 -5.46 -4.76
C ASN A 112 7.67 -6.42 -5.10
N ASP A 113 7.63 -6.86 -6.35
CA ASP A 113 6.67 -7.82 -6.91
C ASP A 113 7.20 -9.27 -6.92
N LEU A 114 8.46 -9.50 -6.55
CA LEU A 114 9.09 -10.83 -6.58
C LEU A 114 8.55 -11.80 -5.51
N ILE A 115 8.05 -11.26 -4.41
CA ILE A 115 7.49 -12.05 -3.30
C ILE A 115 6.06 -12.52 -3.64
N ASP A 116 5.42 -11.87 -4.60
CA ASP A 116 4.00 -11.99 -4.86
C ASP A 116 3.73 -11.98 -6.37
N GLY A 117 4.03 -13.11 -7.01
CA GLY A 117 3.96 -13.24 -8.47
C GLY A 117 2.55 -13.11 -9.05
N ASP A 118 1.50 -13.16 -8.22
CA ASP A 118 0.11 -12.96 -8.61
C ASP A 118 -0.43 -11.59 -8.20
N MET A 119 0.43 -10.69 -7.70
CA MET A 119 0.06 -9.36 -7.19
C MET A 119 -0.92 -8.67 -8.13
N PHE A 120 -0.62 -8.68 -9.44
CA PHE A 120 -1.40 -8.04 -10.50
C PHE A 120 -2.55 -8.85 -11.09
N LEU A 121 -2.64 -10.14 -10.81
CA LEU A 121 -3.69 -11.01 -11.37
C LEU A 121 -5.01 -10.88 -10.61
N ARG A 122 -4.98 -10.36 -9.37
CA ARG A 122 -6.18 -10.23 -8.51
C ARG A 122 -6.92 -8.90 -8.66
N PHE A 123 -6.52 -8.05 -9.60
CA PHE A 123 -7.20 -6.77 -9.89
C PHE A 123 -8.43 -6.90 -10.79
N GLY A 124 -8.75 -8.12 -11.25
CA GLY A 124 -9.74 -8.37 -12.31
C GLY A 124 -11.02 -9.11 -11.94
N ASN A 125 -11.43 -9.14 -10.66
CA ASN A 125 -12.72 -9.72 -10.23
C ASN A 125 -13.69 -8.65 -9.72
#